data_AF-A0A7C4YUV3-F1
#
_entry.id   AF-A0A7C4YUV3-F1
#
_cell.length_a   1.000
_cell.length_b   1.000
_cell.length_c   1.000
_cell.angle_alpha   90.00
_cell.angle_beta   90.00
_cell.angle_gamma   90.00
#
_symmetry.space_group_name_H-M   'P 1'
#
loop_
_entity.id
_entity.type
_entity.pdbx_description
1 polymer ?
#
loop_
_entity_poly.entity_id
_entity_poly.type
_entity_poly.pdbx_seq_one_letter_code
_entity_poly.pdbx_strand_id
1 'polypeptide(L)'
;LVNKRISDAVAPYKDNNYCIGYFVDNELSWDGIWRGALNAELEQPAKKALISMFEKKYSSIENLNQAWNTNFSDWNEIKLPEKENEHIIEDKKTYVTQFAEKYFSTIANAIKTHAPNQLYMGCRFAGFPDEEIWKTANKYADVVSTNIYRRDVPSTHPRYRITEKPIIIGEFHFGATDRGMFHPGLIHCENQKERAKQYEKYVESVATNPLFVGCHWFQWCDQPITGRFFDGENYNIGLVDVTNKPYKELTDTATKINRKAFKIRWELCTK
;
A
#
# COMPACT_ATOMS: atom_id res chain seq x y z
N LEU A 1 -5.67 -19.38 10.14
CA LEU A 1 -4.54 -18.56 10.61
C LEU A 1 -4.87 -17.06 10.64
N VAL A 2 -5.22 -16.44 9.50
CA VAL A 2 -5.54 -14.99 9.39
C VAL A 2 -6.56 -14.52 10.43
N ASN A 3 -7.72 -15.18 10.52
CA ASN A 3 -8.77 -14.82 11.49
C ASN A 3 -8.27 -14.78 12.94
N LYS A 4 -7.45 -15.77 13.35
CA LYS A 4 -6.88 -15.81 14.70
C LYS A 4 -5.91 -14.65 14.91
N ARG A 5 -5.00 -14.40 13.96
CA ARG A 5 -4.05 -13.28 14.03
C ARG A 5 -4.74 -11.94 14.15
N ILE A 6 -5.79 -11.71 13.36
CA ILE A 6 -6.60 -10.49 13.45
C ILE A 6 -7.31 -10.41 14.78
N SER A 7 -8.01 -11.47 15.22
CA SER A 7 -8.66 -11.53 16.54
C SER A 7 -7.70 -11.15 17.66
N ASP A 8 -6.52 -11.76 17.69
CA ASP A 8 -5.51 -11.51 18.74
C ASP A 8 -4.97 -10.07 18.68
N ALA A 9 -4.75 -9.53 17.49
CA ALA A 9 -4.20 -8.19 17.29
C ALA A 9 -5.20 -7.06 17.61
N VAL A 10 -6.49 -7.25 17.29
CA VAL A 10 -7.52 -6.23 17.54
C VAL A 10 -8.11 -6.32 18.94
N ALA A 11 -8.06 -7.49 19.58
CA ALA A 11 -8.65 -7.73 20.90
C ALA A 11 -8.32 -6.67 21.97
N PRO A 12 -7.08 -6.14 22.09
CA PRO A 12 -6.76 -5.12 23.08
C PRO A 12 -7.39 -3.74 22.82
N TYR A 13 -7.84 -3.49 21.59
CA TYR A 13 -8.29 -2.17 21.14
C TYR A 13 -9.71 -2.17 20.57
N LYS A 14 -10.37 -3.33 20.46
CA LYS A 14 -11.75 -3.43 19.99
C LYS A 14 -12.65 -2.55 20.87
N ASP A 15 -13.60 -1.88 20.25
CA ASP A 15 -14.52 -0.93 20.90
C ASP A 15 -13.87 0.30 21.55
N ASN A 16 -12.55 0.51 21.36
CA ASN A 16 -11.90 1.74 21.77
C ASN A 16 -12.20 2.84 20.74
N ASN A 17 -12.95 3.87 21.16
CA ASN A 17 -13.29 5.03 20.33
C ASN A 17 -12.08 5.88 19.89
N TYR A 18 -10.90 5.68 20.50
CA TYR A 18 -9.65 6.30 20.06
C TYR A 18 -8.91 5.49 18.99
N CYS A 19 -9.31 4.24 18.76
CA CYS A 19 -8.79 3.44 17.66
C CYS A 19 -9.58 3.77 16.38
N ILE A 20 -8.96 4.52 15.47
CA ILE A 20 -9.60 4.91 14.19
C ILE A 20 -9.83 3.67 13.31
N GLY A 21 -8.86 2.76 13.26
CA GLY A 21 -8.90 1.60 12.38
C GLY A 21 -7.61 0.80 12.39
N TYR A 22 -7.59 -0.23 11.56
CA TYR A 22 -6.47 -1.17 11.45
C TYR A 22 -5.93 -1.24 10.02
N PHE A 23 -4.63 -1.07 9.89
CA PHE A 23 -3.87 -1.51 8.72
C PHE A 23 -3.51 -2.99 8.90
N VAL A 24 -3.56 -3.77 7.83
CA VAL A 24 -3.13 -5.17 7.82
C VAL A 24 -2.12 -5.36 6.72
N ASP A 25 -0.94 -5.87 7.09
CA ASP A 25 0.27 -5.93 6.25
C ASP A 25 0.77 -4.54 5.80
N ASN A 26 1.85 -4.53 5.02
CA ASN A 26 2.48 -3.33 4.47
C ASN A 26 3.27 -3.68 3.21
N GLU A 27 3.08 -2.92 2.13
CA GLU A 27 3.90 -2.96 0.91
C GLU A 27 4.16 -4.36 0.32
N LEU A 28 3.12 -5.21 0.29
CA LEU A 28 3.20 -6.52 -0.35
C LEU A 28 3.52 -6.39 -1.86
N SER A 29 4.27 -7.34 -2.41
CA SER A 29 4.63 -7.40 -3.84
C SER A 29 3.47 -7.88 -4.73
N TRP A 30 2.49 -7.01 -4.92
CA TRP A 30 1.28 -7.29 -5.69
C TRP A 30 1.53 -7.58 -7.19
N ASP A 31 2.61 -7.01 -7.75
CA ASP A 31 3.06 -7.24 -9.13
C ASP A 31 3.57 -8.66 -9.38
N GLY A 32 4.05 -9.33 -8.32
CA GLY A 32 4.58 -10.69 -8.38
C GLY A 32 3.55 -11.81 -8.42
N ILE A 33 2.25 -11.53 -8.21
CA ILE A 33 1.22 -12.56 -8.01
C ILE A 33 1.13 -13.53 -9.19
N TRP A 34 1.01 -12.99 -10.42
CA TRP A 34 0.81 -13.79 -11.62
C TRP A 34 2.00 -14.72 -11.89
N ARG A 35 3.20 -14.14 -11.91
CA ARG A 35 4.43 -14.89 -12.15
C ARG A 35 4.71 -15.88 -11.02
N GLY A 36 4.45 -15.48 -9.78
CA GLY A 36 4.61 -16.34 -8.60
C GLY A 36 3.69 -17.56 -8.67
N ALA A 37 2.41 -17.37 -9.00
CA ALA A 37 1.47 -18.47 -9.14
C ALA A 37 1.81 -19.40 -10.31
N LEU A 38 2.26 -18.87 -11.45
CA LEU A 38 2.67 -19.71 -12.58
C LEU A 38 3.91 -20.56 -12.28
N ASN A 39 4.88 -20.02 -11.54
CA ASN A 39 6.12 -20.72 -11.20
C ASN A 39 6.03 -21.56 -9.92
N ALA A 40 4.89 -21.55 -9.23
CA ALA A 40 4.70 -22.32 -8.01
C ALA A 40 4.43 -23.80 -8.33
N GLU A 41 4.86 -24.66 -7.40
CA GLU A 41 4.51 -26.09 -7.40
C GLU A 41 3.00 -26.29 -7.26
N LEU A 42 2.48 -27.37 -7.84
CA LEU A 42 1.04 -27.67 -7.85
C LEU A 42 0.42 -27.81 -6.47
N GLU A 43 1.20 -28.24 -5.47
CA GLU A 43 0.70 -28.37 -4.11
C GLU A 43 0.38 -27.01 -3.47
N GLN A 44 0.92 -25.92 -4.02
CA GLN A 44 0.65 -24.58 -3.53
C GLN A 44 -0.80 -24.16 -3.81
N PRO A 45 -1.57 -23.71 -2.79
CA PRO A 45 -2.97 -23.34 -2.97
C PRO A 45 -3.20 -22.29 -4.06
N ALA A 46 -2.26 -21.36 -4.25
CA ALA A 46 -2.33 -20.36 -5.31
C ALA A 46 -2.24 -20.99 -6.72
N LYS A 47 -1.32 -21.93 -6.93
CA LYS A 47 -1.21 -22.70 -8.19
C LYS A 47 -2.46 -23.53 -8.43
N LYS A 48 -2.99 -24.23 -7.41
CA LYS A 48 -4.25 -24.99 -7.52
C LYS A 48 -5.41 -24.10 -7.98
N ALA A 49 -5.58 -22.93 -7.36
CA ALA A 49 -6.62 -21.98 -7.75
C ALA A 49 -6.44 -21.47 -9.20
N LEU A 50 -5.20 -21.27 -9.63
CA LEU A 50 -4.88 -20.88 -11.00
C LEU A 50 -5.28 -21.97 -12.00
N ILE A 51 -4.88 -23.22 -11.74
CA ILE A 51 -5.24 -24.35 -12.60
C ILE A 51 -6.75 -24.55 -12.63
N SER A 52 -7.45 -24.50 -11.49
CA SER A 52 -8.91 -24.59 -11.46
C SER A 52 -9.60 -23.46 -12.25
N MET A 53 -9.01 -22.25 -12.28
CA MET A 53 -9.51 -21.17 -13.14
C MET A 53 -9.37 -21.54 -14.62
N PHE A 54 -8.23 -22.10 -15.03
CA PHE A 54 -8.02 -22.53 -16.40
C PHE A 54 -8.88 -23.72 -16.81
N GLU A 55 -8.99 -24.74 -15.96
CA GLU A 55 -9.88 -25.89 -16.19
C GLU A 55 -11.33 -25.42 -16.40
N LYS A 56 -11.79 -24.47 -15.58
CA LYS A 56 -13.13 -23.90 -15.70
C LYS A 56 -13.31 -23.08 -16.99
N LYS A 57 -12.31 -22.31 -17.41
CA LYS A 57 -12.40 -21.44 -18.60
C LYS A 57 -12.21 -22.21 -19.91
N TYR A 58 -11.23 -23.09 -19.97
CA TYR A 58 -10.78 -23.76 -21.19
C TYR A 58 -11.25 -25.20 -21.32
N SER A 59 -11.67 -25.86 -20.23
CA SER A 59 -12.08 -27.27 -20.17
C SER A 59 -10.99 -28.30 -20.50
N SER A 60 -10.02 -28.00 -21.37
CA SER A 60 -8.90 -28.86 -21.72
C SER A 60 -7.62 -28.06 -21.97
N ILE A 61 -6.46 -28.74 -21.89
CA ILE A 61 -5.15 -28.11 -22.11
C ILE A 61 -4.96 -27.69 -23.58
N GLU A 62 -5.58 -28.40 -24.52
CA GLU A 62 -5.55 -28.07 -25.95
C GLU A 62 -6.22 -26.73 -26.23
N ASN A 63 -7.35 -26.45 -25.58
CA ASN A 63 -8.05 -25.18 -25.71
C ASN A 63 -7.25 -24.02 -25.11
N LEU A 64 -6.56 -24.24 -23.98
CA LEU A 64 -5.63 -23.25 -23.43
C LEU A 64 -4.47 -23.03 -24.39
N ASN A 65 -3.85 -24.09 -24.91
CA ASN A 65 -2.75 -24.03 -25.85
C ASN A 65 -3.13 -23.25 -27.11
N GLN A 66 -4.33 -23.48 -27.65
CA GLN A 66 -4.86 -22.72 -28.78
C GLN A 66 -5.01 -21.23 -28.44
N ALA A 67 -5.60 -20.90 -27.28
CA ALA A 67 -5.82 -19.51 -26.88
C ALA A 67 -4.50 -18.77 -26.56
N TRP A 68 -3.56 -19.44 -25.90
CA TRP A 68 -2.29 -18.86 -25.48
C TRP A 68 -1.21 -18.93 -26.56
N ASN A 69 -1.47 -19.64 -27.67
CA ASN A 69 -0.48 -19.99 -28.69
C ASN A 69 0.75 -20.69 -28.08
N THR A 70 0.48 -21.75 -27.31
CA THR A 70 1.47 -22.57 -26.59
C THR A 70 1.26 -24.06 -26.88
N ASN A 71 2.08 -24.93 -26.29
CA ASN A 71 2.06 -26.38 -26.52
C ASN A 71 2.37 -27.19 -25.23
N PHE A 72 1.83 -26.75 -24.09
CA PHE A 72 1.99 -27.48 -22.83
C PHE A 72 1.37 -28.88 -22.92
N SER A 73 2.06 -29.89 -22.37
CA SER A 73 1.54 -31.25 -22.40
C SER A 73 0.50 -31.52 -21.30
N ASP A 74 0.54 -30.75 -20.21
CA ASP A 74 -0.33 -30.88 -19.04
C ASP A 74 -0.45 -29.52 -18.31
N TRP A 75 -1.49 -29.35 -17.49
CA TRP A 75 -1.72 -28.21 -16.61
C TRP A 75 -0.52 -27.90 -15.71
N ASN A 76 0.20 -28.96 -15.34
CA ASN A 76 1.35 -28.94 -14.45
C ASN A 76 2.58 -28.25 -15.06
N GLU A 77 2.68 -28.26 -16.40
CA GLU A 77 3.81 -27.67 -17.13
C GLU A 77 3.55 -26.21 -17.52
N ILE A 78 2.37 -25.67 -17.21
CA ILE A 78 2.03 -24.29 -17.54
C ILE A 78 2.98 -23.34 -16.81
N LYS A 79 3.69 -22.56 -17.61
CA LYS A 79 4.61 -21.50 -17.22
C LYS A 79 4.30 -20.25 -18.02
N LEU A 80 4.85 -19.11 -17.58
CA LEU A 80 4.69 -17.87 -18.32
C LEU A 80 5.39 -17.98 -19.69
N PRO A 81 4.69 -17.76 -20.82
CA PRO A 81 5.32 -17.70 -22.13
C PRO A 81 6.13 -16.41 -22.30
N GLU A 82 7.08 -16.40 -23.23
CA GLU A 82 7.92 -15.22 -23.50
C GLU A 82 7.14 -14.01 -24.03
N LYS A 83 6.04 -14.27 -24.74
CA LYS A 83 5.15 -13.24 -25.29
C LYS A 83 3.74 -13.45 -24.76
N GLU A 84 3.21 -12.44 -24.08
CA GLU A 84 1.82 -12.43 -23.64
C GLU A 84 0.92 -11.94 -24.79
N ASN A 85 -0.12 -12.72 -25.11
CA ASN A 85 -1.19 -12.32 -26.01
C ASN A 85 -2.40 -11.80 -25.22
N GLU A 86 -3.45 -11.39 -25.92
CA GLU A 86 -4.65 -10.82 -25.28
C GLU A 86 -5.35 -11.78 -24.30
N HIS A 87 -5.36 -13.08 -24.59
CA HIS A 87 -5.94 -14.10 -23.70
C HIS A 87 -5.13 -14.26 -22.42
N ILE A 88 -3.79 -14.25 -22.51
CA ILE A 88 -2.91 -14.29 -21.33
C ILE A 88 -3.11 -13.05 -20.46
N ILE A 89 -3.23 -11.87 -21.07
CA ILE A 89 -3.46 -10.61 -20.35
C ILE A 89 -4.84 -10.65 -19.64
N GLU A 90 -5.87 -11.16 -20.30
CA GLU A 90 -7.20 -11.32 -19.71
C GLU A 90 -7.20 -12.31 -18.54
N ASP A 91 -6.54 -13.46 -18.71
CA ASP A 91 -6.42 -14.48 -17.67
C ASP A 91 -5.62 -13.98 -16.47
N LYS A 92 -4.53 -13.26 -16.72
CA LYS A 92 -3.75 -12.57 -15.69
C LYS A 92 -4.64 -11.65 -14.87
N LYS A 93 -5.39 -10.75 -15.53
CA LYS A 93 -6.31 -9.82 -14.84
C LYS A 93 -7.37 -10.58 -14.03
N THR A 94 -7.93 -11.64 -14.59
CA THR A 94 -8.94 -12.46 -13.92
C THR A 94 -8.38 -13.12 -12.67
N TYR A 95 -7.20 -13.75 -12.79
CA TYR A 95 -6.55 -14.42 -11.67
C TYR A 95 -6.11 -13.44 -10.58
N VAL A 96 -5.48 -12.33 -10.96
CA VAL A 96 -5.05 -11.30 -10.01
C VAL A 96 -6.26 -10.70 -9.28
N THR A 97 -7.39 -10.50 -9.98
CA THR A 97 -8.65 -10.09 -9.35
C THR A 97 -9.12 -11.13 -8.32
N GLN A 98 -9.16 -12.43 -8.67
CA GLN A 98 -9.58 -13.48 -7.74
C GLN A 98 -8.65 -13.60 -6.53
N PHE A 99 -7.34 -13.44 -6.73
CA PHE A 99 -6.35 -13.44 -5.67
C PHE A 99 -6.57 -12.27 -4.71
N ALA A 100 -6.70 -11.06 -5.25
CA ALA A 100 -6.99 -9.86 -4.47
C ALA A 100 -8.33 -9.99 -3.71
N GLU A 101 -9.36 -10.52 -4.37
CA GLU A 101 -10.69 -10.75 -3.76
C GLU A 101 -10.56 -11.69 -2.56
N LYS A 102 -9.77 -12.76 -2.70
CA LYS A 102 -9.54 -13.69 -1.59
C LYS A 102 -8.79 -13.04 -0.44
N TYR A 103 -7.76 -12.23 -0.72
CA TYR A 103 -6.99 -11.51 0.30
C TYR A 103 -7.87 -10.52 1.06
N PHE A 104 -8.46 -9.55 0.35
CA PHE A 104 -9.20 -8.44 0.96
C PHE A 104 -10.47 -8.91 1.66
N SER A 105 -11.24 -9.84 1.06
CA SER A 105 -12.45 -10.38 1.71
C SER A 105 -12.13 -11.14 2.99
N THR A 106 -11.03 -11.90 3.03
CA THR A 106 -10.65 -12.67 4.22
C THR A 106 -10.32 -11.74 5.38
N ILE A 107 -9.59 -10.65 5.11
CA ILE A 107 -9.21 -9.67 6.13
C ILE A 107 -10.42 -8.84 6.58
N ALA A 108 -11.18 -8.30 5.62
CA ALA A 108 -12.36 -7.48 5.91
C ALA A 108 -13.39 -8.25 6.75
N ASN A 109 -13.65 -9.52 6.43
CA ASN A 109 -14.55 -10.36 7.21
C ASN A 109 -14.03 -10.59 8.64
N ALA A 110 -12.72 -10.80 8.81
CA ALA A 110 -12.12 -10.98 10.13
C ALA A 110 -12.17 -9.69 10.97
N ILE A 111 -11.83 -8.54 10.40
CA ILE A 111 -11.95 -7.24 11.10
C ILE A 111 -13.41 -6.98 11.47
N LYS A 112 -14.35 -7.15 10.53
CA LYS A 112 -15.78 -6.99 10.79
C LYS A 112 -16.28 -7.91 11.92
N THR A 113 -15.70 -9.10 12.05
CA THR A 113 -16.08 -10.05 13.12
C THR A 113 -15.53 -9.61 14.49
N HIS A 114 -14.28 -9.16 14.56
CA HIS A 114 -13.57 -8.98 15.84
C HIS A 114 -13.46 -7.52 16.30
N ALA A 115 -13.64 -6.57 15.39
CA ALA A 115 -13.60 -5.13 15.61
C ALA A 115 -14.59 -4.39 14.69
N PRO A 116 -15.92 -4.66 14.80
CA PRO A 116 -16.94 -4.14 13.89
C PRO A 116 -17.11 -2.61 13.91
N ASN A 117 -16.58 -1.94 14.94
CA ASN A 117 -16.73 -0.50 15.15
C ASN A 117 -15.51 0.30 14.67
N GLN A 118 -14.48 -0.37 14.15
CA GLN A 118 -13.24 0.24 13.65
C GLN A 118 -13.15 0.09 12.13
N LEU A 119 -12.44 1.02 11.47
CA LEU A 119 -12.24 0.99 10.03
C LEU A 119 -11.23 -0.09 9.62
N TYR A 120 -11.50 -0.81 8.53
CA TYR A 120 -10.46 -1.53 7.81
C TYR A 120 -9.73 -0.56 6.86
N MET A 121 -8.46 -0.31 7.15
CA MET A 121 -7.64 0.71 6.47
C MET A 121 -6.73 0.15 5.37
N GLY A 122 -7.01 -1.05 4.87
CA GLY A 122 -6.25 -1.67 3.76
C GLY A 122 -4.85 -2.16 4.15
N CYS A 123 -3.96 -2.24 3.16
CA CYS A 123 -2.66 -2.91 3.26
C CYS A 123 -1.44 -2.06 2.82
N ARG A 124 -1.60 -0.74 2.76
CA ARG A 124 -0.51 0.24 2.54
C ARG A 124 0.32 -0.11 1.31
N PHE A 125 -0.27 0.05 0.12
CA PHE A 125 0.42 -0.20 -1.14
C PHE A 125 1.67 0.68 -1.28
N ALA A 126 2.78 0.15 -1.81
CA ALA A 126 3.92 0.96 -2.24
C ALA A 126 3.56 1.69 -3.54
N GLY A 127 3.04 2.92 -3.44
CA GLY A 127 2.44 3.64 -4.56
C GLY A 127 1.10 3.05 -4.99
N PHE A 128 0.84 3.01 -6.30
CA PHE A 128 -0.44 2.56 -6.85
C PHE A 128 -0.30 1.20 -7.54
N PRO A 129 -1.08 0.19 -7.14
CA PRO A 129 -1.08 -1.12 -7.78
C PRO A 129 -1.89 -1.08 -9.11
N ASP A 130 -1.91 -2.22 -9.79
CA ASP A 130 -2.76 -2.44 -10.96
C ASP A 130 -4.25 -2.22 -10.66
N GLU A 131 -5.02 -1.95 -11.71
CA GLU A 131 -6.42 -1.52 -11.63
C GLU A 131 -7.29 -2.45 -10.80
N GLU A 132 -7.19 -3.74 -11.08
CA GLU A 132 -7.96 -4.81 -10.47
C GLU A 132 -7.71 -4.90 -8.97
N ILE A 133 -6.46 -4.77 -8.53
CA ILE A 133 -6.09 -4.78 -7.12
C ILE A 133 -6.63 -3.54 -6.42
N TRP A 134 -6.50 -2.37 -7.07
CA TRP A 134 -7.03 -1.12 -6.53
C TRP A 134 -8.56 -1.15 -6.38
N LYS A 135 -9.29 -1.62 -7.41
CA LYS A 135 -10.75 -1.77 -7.37
C LYS A 135 -11.16 -2.72 -6.25
N THR A 136 -10.46 -3.84 -6.12
CA THR A 136 -10.76 -4.84 -5.10
C THR A 136 -10.51 -4.28 -3.70
N ALA A 137 -9.43 -3.53 -3.48
CA ALA A 137 -9.20 -2.85 -2.22
C ALA A 137 -10.32 -1.86 -1.87
N ASN A 138 -10.78 -1.04 -2.84
CA ASN A 138 -11.90 -0.11 -2.65
C ASN A 138 -13.23 -0.82 -2.30
N LYS A 139 -13.43 -2.05 -2.79
CA LYS A 139 -14.63 -2.84 -2.49
C LYS A 139 -14.70 -3.28 -1.03
N TYR A 140 -13.56 -3.54 -0.39
CA TYR A 140 -13.50 -4.16 0.94
C TYR A 140 -13.00 -3.26 2.07
N ALA A 141 -12.08 -2.35 1.78
CA ALA A 141 -11.56 -1.42 2.77
C ALA A 141 -12.50 -0.22 2.93
N ASP A 142 -12.64 0.26 4.16
CA ASP A 142 -13.35 1.51 4.43
C ASP A 142 -12.52 2.72 4.02
N VAL A 143 -11.19 2.61 4.16
CA VAL A 143 -10.19 3.58 3.73
C VAL A 143 -9.08 2.83 2.99
N VAL A 144 -8.76 3.22 1.76
CA VAL A 144 -7.65 2.62 1.01
C VAL A 144 -6.34 3.30 1.42
N SER A 145 -5.27 2.54 1.63
CA SER A 145 -3.99 3.08 2.05
C SER A 145 -2.88 2.87 1.04
N THR A 146 -2.04 3.88 0.89
CA THR A 146 -0.86 3.86 0.02
C THR A 146 0.28 4.65 0.65
N ASN A 147 1.50 4.20 0.46
CA ASN A 147 2.72 4.89 0.85
C ASN A 147 3.27 5.60 -0.38
N ILE A 148 3.52 6.90 -0.28
CA ILE A 148 3.98 7.72 -1.40
C ILE A 148 5.18 8.55 -0.97
N TYR A 149 6.37 7.99 -1.19
CA TYR A 149 7.65 8.68 -1.08
C TYR A 149 7.88 9.53 -2.34
N ARG A 150 7.29 10.71 -2.37
CA ARG A 150 7.43 11.76 -3.40
C ARG A 150 7.39 13.14 -2.74
N ARG A 151 7.70 14.20 -3.47
CA ARG A 151 7.60 15.58 -2.96
C ARG A 151 6.15 16.03 -2.73
N ASP A 152 5.18 15.41 -3.39
CA ASP A 152 3.75 15.66 -3.23
C ASP A 152 2.96 14.41 -3.62
N VAL A 153 1.70 14.33 -3.17
CA VAL A 153 0.77 13.35 -3.75
C VAL A 153 0.40 13.81 -5.16
N PRO A 154 0.31 12.91 -6.16
CA PRO A 154 -0.11 13.30 -7.50
C PRO A 154 -1.42 14.07 -7.45
N SER A 155 -1.53 15.15 -8.21
CA SER A 155 -2.79 15.91 -8.34
C SER A 155 -3.85 15.10 -9.09
N THR A 156 -3.41 14.27 -10.05
CA THR A 156 -4.25 13.32 -10.77
C THR A 156 -3.55 11.97 -10.88
N HIS A 157 -4.34 10.89 -10.93
CA HIS A 157 -3.84 9.53 -11.16
C HIS A 157 -4.98 8.69 -11.76
N PRO A 158 -4.72 7.73 -12.67
CA PRO A 158 -5.78 6.86 -13.20
C PRO A 158 -6.59 6.15 -12.10
N ARG A 159 -5.92 5.73 -11.02
CA ARG A 159 -6.59 5.09 -9.87
C ARG A 159 -7.58 6.03 -9.16
N TYR A 160 -7.31 7.34 -9.09
CA TYR A 160 -8.24 8.30 -8.46
C TYR A 160 -9.59 8.37 -9.16
N ARG A 161 -9.62 8.19 -10.49
CA ARG A 161 -10.85 8.26 -11.27
C ARG A 161 -11.81 7.10 -11.01
N ILE A 162 -11.31 6.02 -10.42
CA ILE A 162 -12.07 4.80 -10.10
C ILE A 162 -12.13 4.55 -8.59
N THR A 163 -11.60 5.47 -7.78
CA THR A 163 -11.64 5.40 -6.32
C THR A 163 -13.00 5.87 -5.85
N GLU A 164 -13.67 5.04 -5.06
CA GLU A 164 -14.96 5.37 -4.44
C GLU A 164 -14.85 5.56 -2.91
N LYS A 165 -13.68 5.25 -2.34
CA LYS A 165 -13.39 5.31 -0.90
C LYS A 165 -12.31 6.34 -0.58
N PRO A 166 -12.30 6.93 0.63
CA PRO A 166 -11.22 7.80 1.04
C PRO A 166 -9.86 7.09 1.01
N ILE A 167 -8.81 7.85 0.73
CA ILE A 167 -7.43 7.39 0.70
C ILE A 167 -6.67 7.97 1.89
N ILE A 168 -5.80 7.18 2.53
CA ILE A 168 -4.84 7.67 3.52
C ILE A 168 -3.42 7.38 3.07
N ILE A 169 -2.54 8.38 3.23
CA ILE A 169 -1.10 8.15 3.06
C ILE A 169 -0.56 7.44 4.29
N GLY A 170 -0.10 6.21 4.11
CA GLY A 170 0.44 5.39 5.18
C GLY A 170 1.85 5.81 5.60
N GLU A 171 2.66 6.25 4.64
CA GLU A 171 4.04 6.70 4.83
C GLU A 171 4.43 7.79 3.82
N PHE A 172 5.18 8.76 4.32
CA PHE A 172 6.02 9.67 3.54
C PHE A 172 7.13 10.20 4.44
N HIS A 173 8.23 10.67 3.83
CA HIS A 173 9.26 11.42 4.55
C HIS A 173 10.10 12.29 3.63
N PHE A 174 10.93 13.11 4.26
CA PHE A 174 12.03 13.86 3.66
C PHE A 174 13.22 13.79 4.62
N GLY A 175 14.43 13.79 4.11
CA GLY A 175 15.63 13.86 4.95
C GLY A 175 16.74 14.68 4.34
N ALA A 176 17.69 15.06 5.19
CA ALA A 176 18.86 15.85 4.81
C ALA A 176 20.08 15.38 5.63
N THR A 177 21.29 15.63 5.14
CA THR A 177 22.53 15.17 5.78
C THR A 177 23.32 16.28 6.45
N ASP A 178 22.74 17.49 6.56
CA ASP A 178 23.33 18.69 7.16
C ASP A 178 23.55 18.60 8.68
N ARG A 179 23.18 17.48 9.31
CA ARG A 179 23.35 17.21 10.76
C ARG A 179 23.99 15.85 11.08
N GLY A 180 24.80 15.32 10.16
CA GLY A 180 25.72 14.21 10.45
C GLY A 180 25.22 12.80 10.16
N MET A 181 23.99 12.65 9.67
CA MET A 181 23.51 11.38 9.11
C MET A 181 24.12 11.15 7.72
N PHE A 182 24.40 9.89 7.35
CA PHE A 182 25.04 9.54 6.07
C PHE A 182 24.05 9.37 4.91
N HIS A 183 22.75 9.23 5.19
CA HIS A 183 21.74 9.02 4.17
C HIS A 183 20.49 9.86 4.43
N PRO A 184 19.97 10.62 3.45
CA PRO A 184 18.79 11.47 3.62
C PRO A 184 17.45 10.71 3.54
N GLY A 185 17.44 9.38 3.53
CA GLY A 185 16.27 8.60 3.13
C GLY A 185 15.93 8.66 1.65
N LEU A 186 14.66 8.38 1.32
CA LEU A 186 14.19 8.18 -0.05
C LEU A 186 13.99 9.50 -0.80
N ILE A 187 13.64 10.58 -0.10
CA ILE A 187 13.44 11.90 -0.69
C ILE A 187 14.38 12.91 -0.06
N HIS A 188 15.37 13.32 -0.85
CA HIS A 188 16.46 14.19 -0.43
C HIS A 188 16.04 15.67 -0.43
N CYS A 189 16.37 16.34 0.66
CA CYS A 189 16.38 17.79 0.84
C CYS A 189 17.79 18.26 1.20
N GLU A 190 18.14 19.47 0.81
CA GLU A 190 19.47 20.06 1.01
C GLU A 190 19.83 20.22 2.50
N ASN A 191 18.86 20.60 3.32
CA ASN A 191 19.05 20.89 4.75
C ASN A 191 17.74 20.79 5.54
N GLN A 192 17.80 20.91 6.87
CA GLN A 192 16.61 20.81 7.73
C GLN A 192 15.54 21.89 7.43
N LYS A 193 15.93 23.06 6.89
CA LYS A 193 14.96 24.10 6.50
C LYS A 193 14.18 23.69 5.25
N GLU A 194 14.85 23.14 4.23
CA GLU A 194 14.16 22.61 3.05
C GLU A 194 13.30 21.40 3.43
N ARG A 195 13.81 20.51 4.28
CA ARG A 195 13.06 19.35 4.82
C ARG A 195 11.73 19.76 5.44
N ALA A 196 11.75 20.80 6.28
CA ALA A 196 10.55 21.37 6.88
C ALA A 196 9.60 22.00 5.84
N LYS A 197 10.12 22.79 4.90
CA LYS A 197 9.33 23.39 3.81
C LYS A 197 8.67 22.31 2.94
N GLN A 198 9.38 21.22 2.68
CA GLN A 198 8.88 20.12 1.88
C GLN A 198 7.81 19.32 2.62
N TYR A 199 7.92 19.17 3.95
CA TYR A 199 6.85 18.64 4.79
C TYR A 199 5.57 19.45 4.66
N GLU A 200 5.64 20.78 4.81
CA GLU A 200 4.45 21.65 4.70
C GLU A 200 3.77 21.48 3.34
N LYS A 201 4.54 21.51 2.25
CA LYS A 201 4.03 21.30 0.89
C LYS A 201 3.36 19.94 0.69
N TYR A 202 3.95 18.88 1.23
CA TYR A 202 3.36 17.55 1.11
C TYR A 202 2.02 17.46 1.84
N VAL A 203 1.97 17.93 3.10
CA VAL A 203 0.72 17.94 3.88
C VAL A 203 -0.34 18.84 3.22
N GLU A 204 0.05 19.98 2.65
CA GLU A 204 -0.85 20.82 1.86
C GLU A 204 -1.37 20.09 0.61
N SER A 205 -0.52 19.35 -0.11
CA SER A 205 -0.95 18.56 -1.28
C SER A 205 -1.97 17.47 -0.89
N VAL A 206 -1.83 16.87 0.29
CA VAL A 206 -2.78 15.90 0.85
C VAL A 206 -4.08 16.60 1.23
N ALA A 207 -4.00 17.70 1.98
CA ALA A 207 -5.17 18.45 2.45
C ALA A 207 -5.98 19.08 1.30
N THR A 208 -5.34 19.33 0.16
CA THR A 208 -5.98 19.92 -1.01
C THR A 208 -6.53 18.90 -2.01
N ASN A 209 -6.15 17.62 -1.89
CA ASN A 209 -6.68 16.57 -2.75
C ASN A 209 -7.96 15.95 -2.14
N PRO A 210 -9.09 15.94 -2.88
CA PRO A 210 -10.38 15.59 -2.30
C PRO A 210 -10.57 14.11 -1.93
N LEU A 211 -9.70 13.23 -2.41
CA LEU A 211 -9.77 11.82 -2.05
C LEU A 211 -9.04 11.50 -0.75
N PHE A 212 -8.10 12.33 -0.32
CA PHE A 212 -7.28 12.02 0.83
C PHE A 212 -7.89 12.51 2.14
N VAL A 213 -7.79 11.67 3.18
CA VAL A 213 -8.29 11.98 4.54
C VAL A 213 -7.18 12.13 5.57
N GLY A 214 -5.92 11.91 5.19
CA GLY A 214 -4.79 12.08 6.09
C GLY A 214 -3.48 11.55 5.53
N CYS A 215 -2.41 11.78 6.29
CA CYS A 215 -1.08 11.26 6.01
C CYS A 215 -0.31 10.99 7.31
N HIS A 216 0.49 9.93 7.32
CA HIS A 216 1.38 9.60 8.43
C HIS A 216 2.84 9.70 8.00
N TRP A 217 3.61 10.46 8.78
CA TRP A 217 5.06 10.59 8.62
C TRP A 217 5.76 9.30 9.05
N PHE A 218 6.65 8.80 8.20
CA PHE A 218 7.55 7.70 8.54
C PHE A 218 8.95 8.27 8.82
N GLN A 219 9.36 8.49 10.07
CA GLN A 219 8.87 7.90 11.32
C GLN A 219 9.23 8.79 12.52
N TRP A 220 8.98 8.35 13.75
CA TRP A 220 9.26 9.16 14.95
C TRP A 220 10.76 9.51 15.08
N CYS A 221 11.64 8.52 15.22
CA CYS A 221 13.07 8.74 15.44
C CYS A 221 13.87 8.50 14.15
N ASP A 222 15.00 9.19 13.99
CA ASP A 222 16.00 8.83 13.00
C ASP A 222 16.37 7.36 13.13
N GLN A 223 16.69 6.74 12.00
CA GLN A 223 17.23 5.38 12.01
C GLN A 223 18.65 5.40 12.60
N PRO A 224 19.15 4.27 13.13
CA PRO A 224 20.52 4.19 13.59
C PRO A 224 21.50 4.58 12.48
N ILE A 225 22.51 5.39 12.80
CA ILE A 225 23.52 5.84 11.83
C ILE A 225 24.28 4.65 11.19
N THR A 226 24.36 3.54 11.91
CA THR A 226 24.96 2.26 11.48
C THR A 226 23.99 1.32 10.78
N GLY A 227 22.76 1.76 10.50
CA GLY A 227 21.72 0.94 9.90
C GLY A 227 20.82 0.25 10.94
N ARG A 228 19.51 0.18 10.65
CA ARG A 228 18.55 -0.60 11.44
C ARG A 228 18.78 -2.10 11.24
N PHE A 229 18.42 -2.88 12.26
CA PHE A 229 18.91 -4.26 12.43
C PHE A 229 18.56 -5.24 11.30
N PHE A 230 17.50 -5.00 10.53
CA PHE A 230 16.97 -6.00 9.59
C PHE A 230 17.38 -5.79 8.13
N ASP A 231 17.69 -4.57 7.71
CA ASP A 231 18.04 -4.26 6.31
C ASP A 231 19.14 -3.19 6.15
N GLY A 232 19.62 -2.61 7.25
CA GLY A 232 20.69 -1.63 7.23
C GLY A 232 20.28 -0.21 6.85
N GLU A 233 19.00 0.13 6.68
CA GLU A 233 18.61 1.52 6.43
C GLU A 233 19.05 2.45 7.57
N ASN A 234 19.67 3.59 7.22
CA ASN A 234 20.31 4.55 8.14
C ASN A 234 19.92 6.01 7.86
N TYR A 235 18.63 6.25 7.64
CA TYR A 235 18.07 7.49 7.13
C TYR A 235 17.83 8.59 8.19
N ASN A 236 18.04 9.86 7.80
CA ASN A 236 17.60 11.06 8.52
C ASN A 236 16.10 11.35 8.31
N ILE A 237 15.22 10.54 8.89
CA ILE A 237 13.77 10.57 8.64
C ILE A 237 12.94 10.67 9.92
N GLY A 238 13.57 10.97 11.05
CA GLY A 238 12.93 11.21 12.34
C GLY A 238 12.35 12.61 12.47
N LEU A 239 11.24 12.71 13.21
CA LEU A 239 10.83 13.96 13.87
C LEU A 239 11.81 14.34 15.00
N VAL A 240 12.48 13.35 15.59
CA VAL A 240 13.55 13.51 16.58
C VAL A 240 14.82 12.78 16.12
N ASP A 241 15.98 13.26 16.59
CA ASP A 241 17.25 12.56 16.43
C ASP A 241 17.41 11.39 17.43
N VAL A 242 18.52 10.64 17.31
CA VAL A 242 18.83 9.49 18.19
C VAL A 242 18.99 9.86 19.68
N THR A 243 19.20 11.13 20.00
CA THR A 243 19.25 11.65 21.38
C THR A 243 17.89 12.15 21.87
N ASN A 244 16.82 11.84 21.12
CA ASN A 244 15.45 12.28 21.36
C ASN A 244 15.28 13.81 21.32
N LYS A 245 16.14 14.51 20.55
CA LYS A 245 15.99 15.96 20.35
C LYS A 245 15.15 16.23 19.10
N PRO A 246 14.09 17.05 19.20
CA PRO A 246 13.28 17.41 18.05
C PRO A 246 14.06 18.18 16.97
N TYR A 247 13.80 17.86 15.71
CA TYR A 247 14.16 18.72 14.59
C TYR A 247 13.22 19.92 14.57
N LYS A 248 13.61 21.00 15.28
CA LYS A 248 12.74 22.15 15.54
C LYS A 248 12.14 22.75 14.28
N GLU A 249 12.90 22.85 13.19
CA GLU A 249 12.40 23.30 11.89
C GLU A 249 11.18 22.47 11.44
N LEU A 250 11.29 21.15 11.51
CA LEU A 250 10.26 20.21 11.10
C LEU A 250 9.06 20.24 12.07
N THR A 251 9.28 20.16 13.38
CA THR A 251 8.19 20.12 14.37
C THR A 251 7.41 21.43 14.48
N ASP A 252 8.09 22.58 14.38
CA ASP A 252 7.42 23.88 14.34
C ASP A 252 6.55 24.00 13.08
N THR A 253 7.04 23.51 11.95
CA THR A 253 6.32 23.54 10.67
C THR A 253 5.12 22.59 10.70
N ALA A 254 5.30 21.37 11.23
CA ALA A 254 4.22 20.42 11.44
C ALA A 254 3.11 21.01 12.32
N THR A 255 3.48 21.68 13.41
CA THR A 255 2.51 22.38 14.28
C THR A 255 1.71 23.43 13.52
N LYS A 256 2.36 24.22 12.65
CA LYS A 256 1.70 25.27 11.87
C LYS A 256 0.73 24.71 10.84
N ILE A 257 1.15 23.73 10.03
CA ILE A 257 0.29 23.19 8.96
C ILE A 257 -0.86 22.36 9.53
N ASN A 258 -0.65 21.59 10.60
CA ASN A 258 -1.71 20.80 11.24
C ASN A 258 -2.84 21.69 11.79
N ARG A 259 -2.52 22.89 12.31
CA ARG A 259 -3.54 23.87 12.74
C ARG A 259 -4.36 24.44 11.59
N LYS A 260 -3.85 24.39 10.36
CA LYS A 260 -4.51 24.92 9.16
C LYS A 260 -5.20 23.86 8.32
N ALA A 261 -4.82 22.58 8.44
CA ALA A 261 -5.25 21.50 7.56
C ALA A 261 -6.79 21.42 7.41
N PHE A 262 -7.53 21.50 8.51
CA PHE A 262 -9.01 21.51 8.45
C PHE A 262 -9.58 22.72 7.71
N LYS A 263 -9.00 23.91 7.91
CA LYS A 263 -9.43 25.13 7.22
C LYS A 263 -9.16 25.04 5.71
N ILE A 264 -7.97 24.57 5.32
CA ILE A 264 -7.60 24.34 3.92
C ILE A 264 -8.61 23.40 3.25
N ARG A 265 -8.93 22.29 3.91
CA ARG A 265 -9.89 21.31 3.39
C ARG A 265 -11.30 21.89 3.27
N TRP A 266 -11.75 22.61 4.30
CA TRP A 266 -13.08 23.22 4.35
C TRP A 266 -13.28 24.23 3.22
N GLU A 267 -12.30 25.11 2.99
CA GLU A 267 -12.38 26.15 1.95
C GLU A 267 -12.46 25.58 0.52
N LEU A 268 -11.98 24.36 0.29
CA LEU A 268 -12.12 23.66 -0.99
C LEU A 268 -13.50 23.05 -1.19
N CYS A 269 -14.18 22.62 -0.12
CA CYS A 269 -15.52 22.05 -0.21
C CYS A 269 -16.61 23.11 -0.39
N THR A 270 -16.32 24.37 -0.05
CA THR A 270 -17.28 25.49 -0.14
C THR A 270 -17.14 26.35 -1.38
N LYS A 271 -16.19 26.03 -2.28
CA LYS A 271 -16.02 26.68 -3.59
C LYS A 271 -16.61 25.81 -4.69
#